data_AF-A0A536RVT5-F1
#
_entry.id   AF-A0A536RVT5-F1
#
_cell.length_a   1.000
_cell.length_b   1.000
_cell.length_c   1.000
_cell.angle_alpha   90.00
_cell.angle_beta   90.00
_cell.angle_gamma   90.00
#
_symmetry.space_group_name_H-M   'P 1'
#
loop_
_entity.id
_entity.type
_entity.pdbx_description
1 polymer ?
#
loop_
_entity_poly.entity_id
_entity_poly.type
_entity_poly.pdbx_seq_one_letter_code
_entity_poly.pdbx_strand_id
1 'polypeptide(L)'
;MSKGFVVWFTGLSGAGKSTIATALQAELSRRGRHPELLDGDEVRTHLSKGLGFSKEDRDTNIRRIGYVARLIARSGGVAITAAISPYRDVRDELRGQTPGFVEVFVRAPLDTLVERDTKGLYRKAIAGEIANFTGVSDPYEEPLHPEVVCDTSVESLAQSVTKVLDRLERLGHLPRPPFERLPSGEELLELRAEARRLPQLQVGQRELSDIFMLGAGALSPVDGFLGREDYESVVARGRLAGGAPFTIPIVLRTDDVPAADRVGLFIGDKPVGIMEIAEAYEADPGREALAVYGTDDEGHPGVRLLKDAGRWAIGGAVIALARPTSGFPDYDLTPAQVREVKAQRGWRTMVGFQTRNPVHRAHEYLQKVALESVDGLLLHPLVGETKSDDIPAAVRMRCYEELLAGYYPADRVLLSTNPAWMRYAGPKEAVFHAIVRRNYGCTHFIVGRDHAGVGNYYDTYAAHRIFDEYTPSELGIEILRFEHTFYCSACGGMASTRTCPHPKELHRTLSGTAVRKLLDEGADLPVEFTRPEVARVLLDAAREEATA
;
A
#
# COMPACT_ATOMS: atom_id res chain seq x y z
N MET A 1 -4.89 -5.47 17.51
CA MET A 1 -4.97 -4.13 18.12
C MET A 1 -4.13 -3.19 17.29
N SER A 2 -4.63 -1.99 16.97
CA SER A 2 -3.85 -0.98 16.25
C SER A 2 -2.64 -0.52 17.05
N LYS A 3 -1.48 -0.35 16.41
CA LYS A 3 -0.28 0.18 17.06
C LYS A 3 -0.54 1.60 17.58
N GLY A 4 -0.13 1.87 18.82
CA GLY A 4 -0.18 3.22 19.38
C GLY A 4 1.02 4.05 18.93
N PHE A 5 0.91 5.37 19.01
CA PHE A 5 1.95 6.32 18.60
C PHE A 5 1.80 7.66 19.33
N VAL A 6 2.83 8.50 19.27
CA VAL A 6 2.87 9.82 19.88
C VAL A 6 3.10 10.88 18.81
N VAL A 7 2.26 11.91 18.79
CA VAL A 7 2.47 13.12 17.99
C VAL A 7 2.95 14.23 18.91
N TRP A 8 4.24 14.56 18.80
CA TRP A 8 4.90 15.50 19.68
C TRP A 8 5.02 16.88 19.04
N PHE A 9 4.09 17.79 19.32
CA PHE A 9 4.20 19.17 18.87
C PHE A 9 5.17 19.96 19.75
N THR A 10 6.21 20.52 19.12
CA THR A 10 7.19 21.44 19.73
C THR A 10 7.22 22.77 18.96
N GLY A 11 7.59 23.86 19.64
CA GLY A 11 7.63 25.19 19.05
C GLY A 11 7.44 26.29 20.09
N LEU A 12 7.77 27.53 19.71
CA LEU A 12 7.63 28.70 20.57
C LEU A 12 6.16 28.96 21.00
N SER A 13 5.99 29.75 22.07
CA SER A 13 4.65 30.16 22.52
C SER A 13 3.92 30.90 21.39
N GLY A 14 2.61 30.67 21.22
CA GLY A 14 1.85 31.30 20.13
C GLY A 14 2.09 30.76 18.72
N ALA A 15 2.99 29.78 18.53
CA ALA A 15 3.28 29.20 17.21
C ALA A 15 2.12 28.40 16.60
N GLY A 16 1.07 28.05 17.38
CA GLY A 16 -0.10 27.33 16.86
C GLY A 16 -0.18 25.84 17.21
N LYS A 17 0.69 25.34 18.10
CA LYS A 17 0.71 23.93 18.56
C LYS A 17 -0.67 23.42 19.00
N SER A 18 -1.30 24.06 20.00
CA SER A 18 -2.59 23.61 20.53
C SER A 18 -3.69 23.65 19.45
N THR A 19 -3.67 24.64 18.56
CA THR A 19 -4.63 24.74 17.44
C THR A 19 -4.52 23.55 16.48
N ILE A 20 -3.30 23.21 16.05
CA ILE A 20 -3.07 22.05 15.16
C ILE A 20 -3.38 20.74 15.91
N ALA A 21 -2.98 20.63 17.17
CA ALA A 21 -3.20 19.45 18.00
C ALA A 21 -4.69 19.14 18.20
N THR A 22 -5.53 20.15 18.48
CA THR A 22 -6.98 19.99 18.60
C THR A 22 -7.63 19.58 17.28
N ALA A 23 -7.23 20.21 16.17
CA ALA A 23 -7.76 19.85 14.84
C ALA A 23 -7.37 18.41 14.46
N LEU A 24 -6.12 18.01 14.75
CA LEU A 24 -5.64 16.64 14.55
C LEU A 24 -6.40 15.64 15.43
N GLN A 25 -6.67 15.97 16.70
CA GLN A 25 -7.44 15.13 17.61
C GLN A 25 -8.83 14.82 17.04
N ALA A 26 -9.53 15.83 16.52
CA ALA A 26 -10.84 15.66 15.90
C ALA A 26 -10.79 14.73 14.68
N GLU A 27 -9.81 14.93 13.80
CA GLU A 27 -9.65 14.12 12.59
C GLU A 27 -9.26 12.67 12.90
N LEU A 28 -8.35 12.45 13.85
CA LEU A 28 -7.99 11.10 14.31
C LEU A 28 -9.20 10.38 14.91
N SER A 29 -10.03 11.10 15.67
CA SER A 29 -11.28 10.56 16.23
C SER A 29 -12.28 10.17 15.14
N ARG A 30 -12.42 11.01 14.11
CA ARG A 30 -13.25 10.72 12.92
C ARG A 30 -12.79 9.46 12.18
N ARG A 31 -11.48 9.18 12.18
CA ARG A 31 -10.87 7.96 11.62
C ARG A 31 -10.93 6.76 12.57
N GLY A 32 -11.71 6.82 13.65
CA GLY A 32 -11.89 5.72 14.59
C GLY A 32 -10.69 5.48 15.52
N ARG A 33 -9.80 6.46 15.67
CA ARG A 33 -8.74 6.44 16.70
C ARG A 33 -9.28 7.02 18.00
N HIS A 34 -8.61 6.73 19.11
CA HIS A 34 -8.89 7.33 20.42
C HIS A 34 -7.68 8.18 20.87
N PRO A 35 -7.58 9.43 20.40
CA PRO A 35 -6.47 10.31 20.74
C PRO A 35 -6.70 11.08 22.06
N GLU A 36 -5.67 11.08 22.91
CA GLU A 36 -5.63 11.87 24.15
C GLU A 36 -4.69 13.07 23.97
N LEU A 37 -5.17 14.27 24.27
CA LEU A 37 -4.39 15.51 24.15
C LEU A 37 -3.76 15.87 25.50
N LEU A 38 -2.44 15.84 25.56
CA LEU A 38 -1.65 16.27 26.70
C LEU A 38 -1.16 17.71 26.43
N ASP A 39 -2.00 18.69 26.78
CA ASP A 39 -1.63 20.11 26.71
C ASP A 39 -0.70 20.49 27.88
N GLY A 40 0.39 21.19 27.58
CA GLY A 40 1.39 21.56 28.57
C GLY A 40 0.84 22.42 29.72
N ASP A 41 -0.18 23.26 29.48
CA ASP A 41 -0.78 24.10 30.52
C ASP A 41 -1.65 23.26 31.47
N GLU A 42 -2.42 22.31 30.94
CA GLU A 42 -3.26 21.40 31.72
C GLU A 42 -2.41 20.39 32.52
N VAL A 43 -1.36 19.83 31.91
CA VAL A 43 -0.47 18.90 32.62
C VAL A 43 0.20 19.58 33.83
N ARG A 44 0.48 20.89 33.75
CA ARG A 44 1.06 21.68 34.84
C ARG A 44 0.13 21.85 36.05
N THR A 45 -1.18 21.82 35.89
CA THR A 45 -2.12 21.95 37.02
C THR A 45 -2.22 20.64 37.82
N HIS A 46 -1.94 19.50 37.18
CA HIS A 46 -2.11 18.18 37.77
C HIS A 46 -0.78 17.45 38.06
N LEU A 47 -0.06 17.04 37.01
CA LEU A 47 1.11 16.17 37.12
C LEU A 47 2.40 16.92 37.42
N SER A 48 2.46 18.21 37.07
CA SER A 48 3.63 19.06 37.24
C SER A 48 3.40 20.21 38.21
N LYS A 49 2.40 20.08 39.09
CA LYS A 49 2.11 21.04 40.14
C LYS A 49 3.35 21.23 41.03
N GLY A 50 3.75 22.50 41.22
CA GLY A 50 4.91 22.87 42.04
C GLY A 50 6.22 23.05 41.27
N LEU A 51 6.28 22.70 39.98
CA LEU A 51 7.44 23.03 39.14
C LEU A 51 7.40 24.51 38.74
N GLY A 52 8.54 25.20 38.84
CA GLY A 52 8.75 26.55 38.36
C GLY A 52 9.08 26.60 36.87
N PHE A 53 9.91 27.56 36.49
CA PHE A 53 10.31 27.83 35.10
C PHE A 53 11.82 27.79 34.87
N SER A 54 12.59 27.19 35.80
CA SER A 54 14.00 26.88 35.56
C SER A 54 14.14 25.84 34.44
N LYS A 55 15.36 25.69 33.91
CA LYS A 55 15.65 24.65 32.92
C LYS A 55 15.32 23.25 33.47
N GLU A 56 15.73 22.95 34.69
CA GLU A 56 15.51 21.66 35.35
C GLU A 56 14.02 21.36 35.56
N ASP A 57 13.23 22.37 35.94
CA ASP A 57 11.79 22.24 36.11
C ASP A 57 11.08 22.01 34.77
N ARG A 58 11.53 22.68 33.70
CA ARG A 58 11.03 22.47 32.34
C ARG A 58 11.35 21.08 31.83
N ASP A 59 12.60 20.65 31.99
CA ASP A 59 13.05 19.32 31.59
C ASP A 59 12.23 18.25 32.33
N THR A 60 12.02 18.43 33.63
CA THR A 60 11.19 17.52 34.44
C THR A 60 9.73 17.51 33.98
N ASN A 61 9.14 18.67 33.67
CA ASN A 61 7.78 18.75 33.15
C ASN A 61 7.65 18.01 31.80
N ILE A 62 8.60 18.21 30.90
CA ILE A 62 8.61 17.54 29.59
C ILE A 62 8.77 16.03 29.74
N ARG A 63 9.67 15.56 30.63
CA ARG A 63 9.80 14.12 30.93
C ARG A 63 8.51 13.51 31.49
N ARG A 64 7.77 14.24 32.34
CA ARG A 64 6.47 13.77 32.87
C ARG A 64 5.42 13.65 31.76
N ILE A 65 5.32 14.64 30.87
CA ILE A 65 4.44 14.57 29.69
C ILE A 65 4.83 13.36 28.82
N GLY A 66 6.13 13.19 28.55
CA GLY A 66 6.66 12.08 27.76
C GLY A 66 6.38 10.71 28.37
N TYR A 67 6.48 10.56 29.70
CA TYR A 67 6.13 9.33 30.40
C TYR A 67 4.67 8.94 30.18
N VAL A 68 3.73 9.87 30.32
CA VAL A 68 2.30 9.62 30.10
C VAL A 68 2.00 9.32 28.62
N ALA A 69 2.57 10.11 27.71
CA ALA A 69 2.42 9.89 26.27
C ALA A 69 2.89 8.48 25.86
N ARG A 70 4.03 8.04 26.40
CA ARG A 70 4.57 6.69 26.18
C ARG A 70 3.66 5.60 26.74
N LEU A 71 3.06 5.79 27.91
CA LEU A 71 2.11 4.82 28.47
C LEU A 71 0.87 4.65 27.59
N ILE A 72 0.32 5.77 27.08
CA ILE A 72 -0.83 5.75 26.16
C ILE A 72 -0.47 4.99 24.87
N ALA A 73 0.67 5.32 24.26
CA ALA A 73 1.12 4.67 23.02
C ALA A 73 1.40 3.17 23.21
N ARG A 74 2.01 2.77 24.34
CA ARG A 74 2.25 1.36 24.66
C ARG A 74 0.98 0.55 24.86
N SER A 75 -0.11 1.20 25.27
CA SER A 75 -1.44 0.58 25.41
C SER A 75 -2.22 0.56 24.09
N GLY A 76 -1.61 0.96 22.96
CA GLY A 76 -2.25 1.00 21.64
C GLY A 76 -3.04 2.29 21.34
N GLY A 77 -3.05 3.25 22.28
CA GLY A 77 -3.69 4.55 22.12
C GLY A 77 -2.85 5.55 21.33
N VAL A 78 -3.40 6.74 21.08
CA VAL A 78 -2.69 7.85 20.44
C VAL A 78 -2.51 8.97 21.46
N ALA A 79 -1.27 9.37 21.73
CA ALA A 79 -1.01 10.56 22.53
C ALA A 79 -0.66 11.73 21.60
N ILE A 80 -1.29 12.88 21.81
CA ILE A 80 -0.94 14.13 21.15
C ILE A 80 -0.41 15.05 22.24
N THR A 81 0.79 15.60 22.09
CA THR A 81 1.35 16.52 23.09
C THR A 81 1.50 17.90 22.50
N ALA A 82 1.05 18.93 23.21
CA ALA A 82 1.24 20.33 22.82
C ALA A 82 2.03 21.07 23.90
N ALA A 83 3.36 21.05 23.80
CA ALA A 83 4.26 21.68 24.76
C ALA A 83 5.34 22.50 24.04
N ILE A 84 5.92 23.50 24.72
CA ILE A 84 7.05 24.24 24.12
C ILE A 84 8.23 23.30 23.93
N SER A 85 8.58 22.50 24.96
CA SER A 85 9.68 21.52 24.93
C SER A 85 10.98 22.07 24.30
N PRO A 86 11.59 23.11 24.89
CA PRO A 86 12.57 23.95 24.19
C PRO A 86 13.92 23.29 23.90
N TYR A 87 14.38 22.36 24.72
CA TYR A 87 15.72 21.77 24.60
C TYR A 87 15.68 20.44 23.84
N ARG A 88 16.61 20.24 22.90
CA ARG A 88 16.66 19.04 22.05
C ARG A 88 16.92 17.77 22.85
N ASP A 89 17.86 17.81 23.79
CA ASP A 89 18.28 16.63 24.56
C ASP A 89 17.12 15.86 25.17
N VAL A 90 16.12 16.57 25.73
CA VAL A 90 14.96 15.93 26.35
C VAL A 90 13.99 15.37 25.29
N ARG A 91 13.85 16.05 24.14
CA ARG A 91 13.02 15.53 23.04
C ARG A 91 13.65 14.27 22.43
N ASP A 92 14.96 14.27 22.24
CA ASP A 92 15.73 13.14 21.73
C ASP A 92 15.73 11.95 22.72
N GLU A 93 15.84 12.24 24.02
CA GLU A 93 15.66 11.27 25.10
C GLU A 93 14.29 10.57 24.99
N LEU A 94 13.21 11.34 24.87
CA LEU A 94 11.85 10.82 24.78
C LEU A 94 11.60 10.06 23.47
N ARG A 95 12.12 10.57 22.35
CA ARG A 95 12.10 9.94 21.03
C ARG A 95 12.74 8.55 21.08
N GLY A 96 13.92 8.42 21.68
CA GLY A 96 14.62 7.14 21.82
C GLY A 96 13.89 6.11 22.69
N GLN A 97 13.05 6.55 23.62
CA GLN A 97 12.34 5.68 24.56
C GLN A 97 10.90 5.32 24.12
N THR A 98 10.37 6.00 23.10
CA THR A 98 8.95 5.97 22.75
C THR A 98 8.74 5.40 21.35
N PRO A 99 8.15 4.19 21.23
CA PRO A 99 7.81 3.64 19.93
C PRO A 99 6.78 4.52 19.19
N GLY A 100 7.01 4.79 17.91
CA GLY A 100 6.10 5.61 17.09
C GLY A 100 6.06 7.08 17.50
N PHE A 101 7.21 7.64 17.90
CA PHE A 101 7.34 9.06 18.20
C PHE A 101 7.47 9.87 16.92
N VAL A 102 6.55 10.80 16.69
CA VAL A 102 6.51 11.68 15.53
C VAL A 102 6.66 13.12 16.02
N GLU A 103 7.82 13.73 15.80
CA GLU A 103 8.08 15.11 16.18
C GLU A 103 7.56 16.07 15.12
N VAL A 104 6.68 16.98 15.54
CA VAL A 104 6.12 18.04 14.70
C VAL A 104 6.65 19.38 15.17
N PHE A 105 7.54 19.97 14.38
CA PHE A 105 8.04 21.31 14.62
C PHE A 105 7.05 22.35 14.10
N VAL A 106 6.42 23.09 15.01
CA VAL A 106 5.54 24.20 14.67
C VAL A 106 6.34 25.48 14.66
N ARG A 107 6.70 25.91 13.45
CA ARG A 107 7.56 27.06 13.19
C ARG A 107 6.71 28.32 13.00
N ALA A 108 7.18 29.41 13.57
CA ALA A 108 6.75 30.77 13.29
C ALA A 108 7.89 31.71 13.70
N PRO A 109 8.25 32.72 12.88
CA PRO A 109 9.25 33.72 13.24
C PRO A 109 8.86 34.48 14.52
N LEU A 110 9.85 34.89 15.32
CA LEU A 110 9.61 35.59 16.58
C LEU A 110 8.75 36.85 16.39
N ASP A 111 8.99 37.63 15.33
CA ASP A 111 8.22 38.84 15.02
C ASP A 111 6.72 38.53 14.82
N THR A 112 6.42 37.45 14.10
CA THR A 112 5.03 36.96 13.94
C THR A 112 4.41 36.56 15.28
N LEU A 113 5.19 35.98 16.19
CA LEU A 113 4.71 35.58 17.51
C LEU A 113 4.47 36.77 18.43
N VAL A 114 5.33 37.79 18.36
CA VAL A 114 5.19 39.07 19.08
C VAL A 114 3.98 39.84 18.57
N GLU A 115 3.69 39.80 17.27
CA GLU A 115 2.48 40.38 16.68
C GLU A 115 1.22 39.65 17.18
N ARG A 116 1.23 38.31 17.15
CA ARG A 116 0.11 37.48 17.61
C ARG A 116 -0.19 37.68 19.10
N ASP A 117 0.87 37.72 19.92
CA ASP A 117 0.90 37.75 21.39
C ASP A 117 -0.39 37.25 22.08
N THR A 118 -0.80 36.03 21.75
CA THR A 118 -2.15 35.52 22.06
C THR A 118 -2.47 35.45 23.55
N LYS A 119 -1.43 35.45 24.40
CA LYS A 119 -1.51 35.39 25.86
C LYS A 119 -0.97 36.67 26.53
N GLY A 120 -0.55 37.68 25.77
CA GLY A 120 0.08 38.89 26.30
C GLY A 120 1.43 38.64 26.98
N LEU A 121 2.11 37.53 26.66
CA LEU A 121 3.34 37.08 27.30
C LEU A 121 4.59 37.67 26.63
N TYR A 122 4.56 37.90 25.32
CA TYR A 122 5.70 38.44 24.59
C TYR A 122 5.98 39.88 24.99
N ARG A 123 4.94 40.73 25.10
CA ARG A 123 5.11 42.12 25.57
C ARG A 123 5.73 42.18 26.97
N LYS A 124 5.25 41.33 27.89
CA LYS A 124 5.78 41.25 29.26
C LYS A 124 7.21 40.73 29.32
N ALA A 125 7.53 39.72 28.51
CA ALA A 125 8.88 39.17 28.41
C ALA A 125 9.88 40.20 27.87
N ILE A 126 9.51 40.94 26.82
CA ILE A 126 10.34 42.00 26.22
C ILE A 126 10.52 43.17 27.22
N ALA A 127 9.49 43.49 28.01
CA ALA A 127 9.58 44.47 29.08
C ALA A 127 10.40 44.00 30.31
N GLY A 128 10.88 42.74 30.33
CA GLY A 128 11.65 42.18 31.43
C GLY A 128 10.82 41.71 32.63
N GLU A 129 9.49 41.73 32.53
CA GLU A 129 8.58 41.29 33.61
C GLU A 129 8.53 39.76 33.77
N ILE A 130 8.93 39.01 32.73
CA ILE A 130 9.00 37.55 32.74
C ILE A 130 10.44 37.12 32.49
N ALA A 131 11.09 36.62 33.54
CA ALA A 131 12.42 36.03 33.44
C ALA A 131 12.37 34.66 32.71
N ASN A 132 13.46 34.32 32.00
CA ASN A 132 13.66 33.04 31.33
C ASN A 132 12.53 32.67 30.33
N PHE A 133 11.99 33.63 29.60
CA PHE A 133 10.97 33.38 28.60
C PHE A 133 11.58 32.81 27.32
N THR A 134 11.15 31.62 26.92
CA THR A 134 11.72 30.90 25.76
C THR A 134 11.54 31.70 24.47
N GLY A 135 12.63 31.84 23.71
CA GLY A 135 12.70 32.62 22.48
C GLY A 135 12.99 34.11 22.70
N VAL A 136 13.07 34.58 23.96
CA VAL A 136 13.43 35.96 24.31
C VAL A 136 14.64 35.98 25.26
N SER A 137 14.50 35.44 26.46
CA SER A 137 15.56 35.40 27.50
C SER A 137 16.04 33.99 27.86
N ASP A 138 15.45 32.95 27.25
CA ASP A 138 15.85 31.54 27.34
C ASP A 138 15.83 30.94 25.91
N PRO A 139 16.79 30.09 25.51
CA PRO A 139 16.86 29.59 24.14
C PRO A 139 15.72 28.60 23.80
N TYR A 140 15.39 28.57 22.51
CA TYR A 140 14.64 27.46 21.90
C TYR A 140 15.55 26.77 20.89
N GLU A 141 15.79 25.48 21.09
CA GLU A 141 16.62 24.69 20.20
C GLU A 141 15.70 23.99 19.20
N GLU A 142 15.66 24.48 17.96
CA GLU A 142 14.87 23.87 16.88
C GLU A 142 15.32 22.42 16.64
N PRO A 143 14.38 21.48 16.39
CA PRO A 143 14.74 20.10 16.08
C PRO A 143 15.50 20.02 14.76
N LEU A 144 16.52 19.15 14.70
CA LEU A 144 17.36 18.98 13.50
C LEU A 144 16.70 18.09 12.44
N HIS A 145 15.96 17.08 12.88
CA HIS A 145 15.32 16.09 12.02
C HIS A 145 13.87 15.80 12.45
N PRO A 146 13.00 16.82 12.51
CA PRO A 146 11.60 16.58 12.82
C PRO A 146 10.94 15.79 11.68
N GLU A 147 10.00 14.90 12.01
CA GLU A 147 9.22 14.17 10.99
C GLU A 147 8.34 15.12 10.17
N VAL A 148 7.89 16.24 10.77
CA VAL A 148 7.07 17.25 10.11
C VAL A 148 7.48 18.64 10.58
N VAL A 149 7.60 19.59 9.64
CA VAL A 149 7.67 21.02 9.94
C VAL A 149 6.37 21.67 9.46
N CYS A 150 5.67 22.37 10.34
CA CYS A 150 4.49 23.17 10.01
C CYS A 150 4.85 24.65 10.16
N ASP A 151 5.00 25.37 9.05
CA ASP A 151 5.29 26.81 9.07
C ASP A 151 3.99 27.63 9.09
N THR A 152 3.52 27.93 10.30
CA THR A 152 2.24 28.62 10.49
C THR A 152 2.29 30.10 10.11
N SER A 153 3.43 30.63 9.67
CA SER A 153 3.52 31.99 9.12
C SER A 153 3.03 32.07 7.68
N VAL A 154 3.06 30.93 6.96
CA VAL A 154 2.68 30.84 5.54
C VAL A 154 1.65 29.73 5.25
N GLU A 155 1.43 28.82 6.19
CA GLU A 155 0.45 27.74 6.08
C GLU A 155 -0.87 28.07 6.80
N SER A 156 -1.98 27.66 6.20
CA SER A 156 -3.27 27.54 6.88
C SER A 156 -3.31 26.33 7.82
N LEU A 157 -4.23 26.34 8.79
CA LEU A 157 -4.46 25.20 9.69
C LEU A 157 -4.70 23.89 8.92
N ALA A 158 -5.50 23.94 7.85
CA ALA A 158 -5.80 22.76 7.04
C ALA A 158 -4.55 22.19 6.35
N GLN A 159 -3.66 23.04 5.86
CA GLN A 159 -2.39 22.61 5.26
C GLN A 159 -1.49 21.94 6.31
N SER A 160 -1.30 22.54 7.48
CA SER A 160 -0.48 21.96 8.54
C SER A 160 -1.05 20.62 9.06
N VAL A 161 -2.37 20.52 9.26
CA VAL A 161 -3.03 19.26 9.66
C VAL A 161 -2.85 18.19 8.59
N THR A 162 -3.01 18.54 7.30
CA THR A 162 -2.81 17.62 6.19
C THR A 162 -1.38 17.08 6.14
N LYS A 163 -0.37 17.93 6.35
CA LYS A 163 1.04 17.52 6.43
C LYS A 163 1.29 16.51 7.54
N VAL A 164 0.70 16.72 8.71
CA VAL A 164 0.83 15.79 9.84
C VAL A 164 0.15 14.45 9.52
N LEU A 165 -1.06 14.47 8.97
CA LEU A 165 -1.78 13.25 8.59
C LEU A 165 -1.04 12.45 7.51
N ASP A 166 -0.57 13.11 6.44
CA ASP A 166 0.20 12.47 5.38
C ASP A 166 1.48 11.82 5.92
N ARG A 167 2.18 12.49 6.85
CA ARG A 167 3.34 11.88 7.50
C ARG A 167 2.96 10.68 8.36
N LEU A 168 1.88 10.76 9.13
CA LEU A 168 1.39 9.63 9.93
C LEU A 168 0.99 8.43 9.05
N GLU A 169 0.40 8.69 7.89
CA GLU A 169 0.07 7.68 6.89
C GLU A 169 1.33 7.02 6.30
N ARG A 170 2.32 7.82 5.89
CA ARG A 170 3.61 7.33 5.35
C ARG A 170 4.42 6.54 6.37
N LEU A 171 4.38 6.95 7.64
CA LEU A 171 5.00 6.24 8.77
C LEU A 171 4.18 5.01 9.24
N GLY A 172 3.08 4.68 8.55
CA GLY A 172 2.24 3.52 8.88
C GLY A 172 1.49 3.62 10.21
N HIS A 173 1.39 4.82 10.79
CA HIS A 173 0.60 5.10 11.99
C HIS A 173 -0.90 5.22 11.69
N LEU A 174 -1.24 5.58 10.45
CA LEU A 174 -2.60 5.62 9.94
C LEU A 174 -2.71 4.83 8.64
N PRO A 175 -3.87 4.20 8.37
CA PRO A 175 -4.16 3.71 7.03
C PRO A 175 -4.21 4.89 6.04
N ARG A 176 -3.43 4.81 4.97
CA ARG A 176 -3.52 5.73 3.83
C ARG A 176 -4.64 5.24 2.91
N PRO A 177 -5.75 5.99 2.72
CA PRO A 177 -6.70 5.63 1.68
C PRO A 177 -5.99 5.65 0.31
N PRO A 178 -6.40 4.82 -0.65
CA PRO A 178 -5.86 4.89 -2.01
C PRO A 178 -6.00 6.31 -2.55
N PHE A 179 -4.88 6.89 -2.96
CA PHE A 179 -4.86 8.18 -3.63
C PHE A 179 -5.00 7.94 -5.13
N GLU A 180 -6.01 8.53 -5.77
CA GLU A 180 -6.19 8.47 -7.22
C GLU A 180 -5.90 9.84 -7.84
N ARG A 181 -4.90 9.89 -8.72
CA ARG A 181 -4.56 11.03 -9.57
C ARG A 181 -4.44 10.55 -11.02
N LEU A 182 -5.59 10.51 -11.67
CA LEU A 182 -5.73 10.22 -13.09
C LEU A 182 -6.32 11.46 -13.79
N PRO A 183 -5.47 12.31 -14.40
CA PRO A 183 -5.94 13.48 -15.14
C PRO A 183 -6.96 13.09 -16.22
N SER A 184 -7.95 13.95 -16.43
CA SER A 184 -8.99 13.76 -17.44
C SER A 184 -9.34 15.07 -18.14
N GLY A 185 -10.09 15.00 -19.24
CA GLY A 185 -10.54 16.19 -19.98
C GLY A 185 -9.38 17.09 -20.44
N GLU A 186 -9.52 18.40 -20.20
CA GLU A 186 -8.56 19.43 -20.59
C GLU A 186 -7.19 19.26 -19.90
N GLU A 187 -7.19 18.96 -18.59
CA GLU A 187 -5.95 18.74 -17.82
C GLU A 187 -5.08 17.62 -18.45
N LEU A 188 -5.71 16.52 -18.87
CA LEU A 188 -5.00 15.43 -19.52
C LEU A 188 -4.39 15.85 -20.87
N LEU A 189 -5.08 16.69 -21.63
CA LEU A 189 -4.58 17.21 -22.90
C LEU A 189 -3.38 18.13 -22.68
N GLU A 190 -3.46 19.02 -21.68
CA GLU A 190 -2.39 19.94 -21.30
C GLU A 190 -1.15 19.17 -20.83
N LEU A 191 -1.32 18.19 -19.93
CA LEU A 191 -0.21 17.37 -19.44
C LEU A 191 0.42 16.53 -20.56
N ARG A 192 -0.37 16.02 -21.52
CA ARG A 192 0.20 15.34 -22.70
C ARG A 192 0.95 16.29 -23.63
N ALA A 193 0.55 17.55 -23.73
CA ALA A 193 1.29 18.57 -24.48
C ALA A 193 2.57 18.99 -23.73
N GLU A 194 2.52 19.06 -22.40
CA GLU A 194 3.67 19.26 -21.54
C GLU A 194 4.69 18.12 -21.67
N ALA A 195 4.26 16.86 -21.55
CA ALA A 195 5.13 15.69 -21.66
C ALA A 195 5.96 15.67 -22.94
N ARG A 196 5.41 16.18 -24.06
CA ARG A 196 6.12 16.29 -25.36
C ARG A 196 7.21 17.37 -25.39
N ARG A 197 7.14 18.35 -24.49
CA ARG A 197 8.13 19.42 -24.35
C ARG A 197 9.23 19.09 -23.35
N LEU A 198 9.01 18.10 -22.48
CA LEU A 198 9.99 17.60 -21.53
C LEU A 198 11.01 16.68 -22.22
N PRO A 199 12.20 16.48 -21.62
CA PRO A 199 13.08 15.38 -21.97
C PRO A 199 12.32 14.05 -21.90
N GLN A 200 12.51 13.20 -22.90
CA GLN A 200 11.73 11.98 -23.08
C GLN A 200 12.52 10.77 -22.61
N LEU A 201 11.85 9.90 -21.85
CA LEU A 201 12.34 8.59 -21.45
C LEU A 201 11.41 7.50 -22.00
N GLN A 202 11.97 6.56 -22.75
CA GLN A 202 11.21 5.42 -23.27
C GLN A 202 11.01 4.38 -22.17
N VAL A 203 9.81 3.84 -22.08
CA VAL A 203 9.41 2.80 -21.12
C VAL A 203 8.63 1.70 -21.84
N GLY A 204 8.46 0.54 -21.19
CA GLY A 204 7.71 -0.60 -21.71
C GLY A 204 6.27 -0.69 -21.18
N GLN A 205 5.57 -1.76 -21.58
CA GLN A 205 4.20 -2.04 -21.14
C GLN A 205 4.11 -2.34 -19.64
N ARG A 206 5.14 -2.96 -19.05
CA ARG A 206 5.20 -3.24 -17.61
C ARG A 206 5.31 -1.96 -16.80
N GLU A 207 6.15 -1.03 -17.24
CA GLU A 207 6.28 0.29 -16.62
C GLU A 207 4.98 1.08 -16.79
N LEU A 208 4.29 1.00 -17.93
CA LEU A 208 2.94 1.58 -18.09
C LEU A 208 1.95 1.04 -17.04
N SER A 209 1.98 -0.27 -16.77
CA SER A 209 1.17 -0.87 -15.70
C SER A 209 1.53 -0.32 -14.32
N ASP A 210 2.82 -0.25 -13.98
CA ASP A 210 3.25 0.28 -12.69
C ASP A 210 2.91 1.78 -12.54
N ILE A 211 3.15 2.61 -13.58
CA ILE A 211 2.78 4.03 -13.64
C ILE A 211 1.28 4.20 -13.41
N PHE A 212 0.44 3.45 -14.13
CA PHE A 212 -1.01 3.52 -13.97
C PHE A 212 -1.44 3.07 -12.57
N MET A 213 -0.85 2.01 -12.03
CA MET A 213 -1.19 1.51 -10.69
C MET A 213 -0.76 2.46 -9.57
N LEU A 214 0.35 3.17 -9.72
CA LEU A 214 0.76 4.27 -8.82
C LEU A 214 -0.26 5.41 -8.88
N GLY A 215 -0.60 5.87 -10.09
CA GLY A 215 -1.56 6.96 -10.29
C GLY A 215 -2.99 6.61 -9.86
N ALA A 216 -3.42 5.35 -10.01
CA ALA A 216 -4.73 4.88 -9.62
C ALA A 216 -4.85 4.53 -8.11
N GLY A 217 -3.75 4.62 -7.36
CA GLY A 217 -3.72 4.27 -5.93
C GLY A 217 -3.74 2.77 -5.65
N ALA A 218 -3.56 1.92 -6.67
CA ALA A 218 -3.52 0.47 -6.50
C ALA A 218 -2.30 0.02 -5.67
N LEU A 219 -1.24 0.82 -5.63
CA LEU A 219 0.01 0.57 -4.91
C LEU A 219 0.17 1.38 -3.62
N SER A 220 -0.88 2.08 -3.18
CA SER A 220 -0.84 2.84 -1.92
C SER A 220 -0.34 1.98 -0.73
N PRO A 221 0.48 2.54 0.18
CA PRO A 221 0.73 3.97 0.37
C PRO A 221 1.78 4.56 -0.58
N VAL A 222 2.34 3.78 -1.51
CA VAL A 222 3.28 4.30 -2.51
C VAL A 222 2.51 5.05 -3.61
N ASP A 223 2.96 6.26 -3.94
CA ASP A 223 2.37 7.18 -4.93
C ASP A 223 3.39 7.65 -6.00
N GLY A 224 4.58 7.04 -6.00
CA GLY A 224 5.65 7.27 -6.96
C GLY A 224 6.59 6.07 -7.03
N PHE A 225 7.59 6.12 -7.92
CA PHE A 225 8.66 5.14 -7.90
C PHE A 225 9.51 5.30 -6.63
N LEU A 226 9.90 4.19 -6.01
CA LEU A 226 10.56 4.22 -4.70
C LEU A 226 11.90 4.94 -4.73
N GLY A 227 12.10 5.80 -3.73
CA GLY A 227 13.41 6.35 -3.40
C GLY A 227 14.35 5.32 -2.77
N ARG A 228 15.62 5.68 -2.56
CA ARG A 228 16.67 4.78 -2.06
C ARG A 228 16.31 4.21 -0.69
N GLU A 229 15.83 5.06 0.21
CA GLU A 229 15.50 4.66 1.59
C GLU A 229 14.43 3.56 1.63
N ASP A 230 13.34 3.75 0.87
CA ASP A 230 12.28 2.76 0.76
C ASP A 230 12.73 1.51 0.00
N TYR A 231 13.48 1.65 -1.08
CA TYR A 231 14.05 0.52 -1.82
C TYR A 231 14.91 -0.38 -0.94
N GLU A 232 15.89 0.21 -0.25
CA GLU A 232 16.80 -0.54 0.63
C GLU A 232 16.02 -1.21 1.77
N SER A 233 15.01 -0.53 2.32
CA SER A 233 14.14 -1.08 3.34
C SER A 233 13.31 -2.27 2.83
N VAL A 234 12.75 -2.17 1.62
CA VAL A 234 11.94 -3.24 1.02
C VAL A 234 12.81 -4.46 0.74
N VAL A 235 13.98 -4.27 0.12
CA VAL A 235 14.94 -5.34 -0.15
C VAL A 235 15.43 -6.01 1.14
N ALA A 236 15.69 -5.23 2.19
CA ALA A 236 16.21 -5.79 3.44
C ALA A 236 15.13 -6.43 4.34
N ARG A 237 13.91 -5.88 4.35
CA ARG A 237 12.91 -6.16 5.40
C ARG A 237 11.50 -6.48 4.89
N GLY A 238 11.24 -6.37 3.59
CA GLY A 238 9.89 -6.50 3.02
C GLY A 238 8.92 -5.41 3.50
N ARG A 239 9.46 -4.22 3.83
CA ARG A 239 8.71 -3.08 4.38
C ARG A 239 9.25 -1.78 3.82
N LEU A 240 8.39 -0.79 3.62
CA LEU A 240 8.81 0.60 3.41
C LEU A 240 9.61 1.10 4.61
N ALA A 241 10.35 2.20 4.46
CA ALA A 241 11.14 2.81 5.53
C ALA A 241 10.27 3.16 6.75
N GLY A 242 9.02 3.59 6.50
CA GLY A 242 8.00 3.80 7.53
C GLY A 242 7.46 2.53 8.20
N GLY A 243 7.90 1.34 7.79
CA GLY A 243 7.54 0.05 8.37
C GLY A 243 6.28 -0.61 7.80
N ALA A 244 5.57 0.07 6.90
CA ALA A 244 4.40 -0.49 6.22
C ALA A 244 4.80 -1.71 5.36
N PRO A 245 4.02 -2.82 5.37
CA PRO A 245 4.31 -3.98 4.55
C PRO A 245 4.35 -3.63 3.05
N PHE A 246 5.44 -3.98 2.39
CA PHE A 246 5.62 -3.83 0.95
C PHE A 246 6.81 -4.68 0.52
N THR A 247 6.57 -5.73 -0.27
CA THR A 247 7.50 -6.86 -0.41
C THR A 247 8.28 -6.89 -1.73
N ILE A 248 7.93 -6.01 -2.68
CA ILE A 248 8.53 -5.95 -4.00
C ILE A 248 8.79 -4.47 -4.32
N PRO A 249 10.03 -4.06 -4.61
CA PRO A 249 10.31 -2.68 -5.00
C PRO A 249 9.60 -2.31 -6.31
N ILE A 250 9.00 -1.11 -6.35
CA ILE A 250 8.46 -0.52 -7.59
C ILE A 250 9.37 0.65 -7.96
N VAL A 251 10.27 0.41 -8.90
CA VAL A 251 11.30 1.36 -9.34
C VAL A 251 11.31 1.45 -10.86
N LEU A 252 11.63 2.63 -11.38
CA LEU A 252 11.89 2.79 -12.81
C LEU A 252 13.39 2.59 -13.06
N ARG A 253 13.73 1.55 -13.85
CA ARG A 253 15.13 1.19 -14.15
C ARG A 253 15.60 1.83 -15.45
N THR A 254 16.82 2.36 -15.45
CA THR A 254 17.46 3.04 -16.59
C THR A 254 18.95 2.74 -16.65
N ASP A 255 19.54 2.77 -17.85
CA ASP A 255 20.98 2.57 -18.03
C ASP A 255 21.81 3.79 -17.61
N ASP A 256 21.23 4.99 -17.77
CA ASP A 256 21.84 6.28 -17.44
C ASP A 256 20.91 7.10 -16.56
N VAL A 257 21.48 7.90 -15.65
CA VAL A 257 20.72 8.85 -14.83
C VAL A 257 20.22 10.00 -15.71
N PRO A 258 18.90 10.29 -15.75
CA PRO A 258 18.41 11.44 -16.49
C PRO A 258 18.97 12.74 -15.91
N ALA A 259 19.42 13.65 -16.78
CA ALA A 259 19.99 14.93 -16.39
C ALA A 259 18.94 15.97 -15.93
N ALA A 260 17.66 15.68 -16.12
CA ALA A 260 16.57 16.59 -15.82
C ALA A 260 15.76 16.10 -14.61
N ASP A 261 15.33 17.02 -13.76
CA ASP A 261 14.51 16.70 -12.59
C ASP A 261 13.05 16.37 -12.95
N ARG A 262 12.65 16.59 -14.21
CA ARG A 262 11.31 16.27 -14.71
C ARG A 262 11.37 15.73 -16.13
N VAL A 263 10.74 14.57 -16.36
CA VAL A 263 10.78 13.86 -17.64
C VAL A 263 9.39 13.41 -18.08
N GLY A 264 9.17 13.38 -19.40
CA GLY A 264 8.01 12.70 -19.99
C GLY A 264 8.33 11.23 -20.24
N LEU A 265 7.42 10.34 -19.86
CA LEU A 265 7.53 8.89 -20.08
C LEU A 265 6.74 8.49 -21.32
N PHE A 266 7.34 7.70 -22.21
CA PHE A 266 6.78 7.39 -23.53
C PHE A 266 6.84 5.90 -23.88
N ILE A 267 5.82 5.42 -24.61
CA ILE A 267 5.90 4.19 -25.40
C ILE A 267 5.77 4.59 -26.87
N GLY A 268 6.88 4.52 -27.60
CA GLY A 268 6.96 5.11 -28.94
C GLY A 268 6.69 6.61 -28.86
N ASP A 269 5.70 7.10 -29.64
CA ASP A 269 5.30 8.51 -29.65
C ASP A 269 4.20 8.85 -28.63
N LYS A 270 3.69 7.85 -27.90
CA LYS A 270 2.56 8.03 -26.98
C LYS A 270 3.08 8.44 -25.60
N PRO A 271 2.74 9.63 -25.09
CA PRO A 271 3.03 9.99 -23.70
C PRO A 271 2.17 9.14 -22.75
N VAL A 272 2.82 8.46 -21.82
CA VAL A 272 2.19 7.56 -20.84
C VAL A 272 2.30 8.05 -19.41
N GLY A 273 3.25 8.92 -19.11
CA GLY A 273 3.37 9.54 -17.80
C GLY A 273 4.26 10.79 -17.80
N ILE A 274 4.26 11.51 -16.68
CA ILE A 274 5.28 12.51 -16.33
C ILE A 274 5.85 12.09 -14.99
N MET A 275 7.17 12.18 -14.84
CA MET A 275 7.85 11.89 -13.58
C MET A 275 8.63 13.10 -13.09
N GLU A 276 8.44 13.44 -11.83
CA GLU A 276 9.31 14.33 -11.06
C GLU A 276 10.37 13.47 -10.39
N ILE A 277 11.62 13.57 -10.83
CA ILE A 277 12.75 12.81 -10.32
C ILE A 277 13.22 13.47 -9.02
N ALA A 278 13.10 12.74 -7.91
CA ALA A 278 13.59 13.18 -6.61
C ALA A 278 15.03 12.71 -6.39
N GLU A 279 15.36 11.50 -6.85
CA GLU A 279 16.68 10.92 -6.73
C GLU A 279 16.92 9.80 -7.75
N ALA A 280 18.19 9.52 -8.01
CA ALA A 280 18.63 8.34 -8.75
C ALA A 280 19.71 7.60 -7.95
N TYR A 281 19.67 6.28 -7.97
CA TYR A 281 20.60 5.45 -7.21
C TYR A 281 20.91 4.13 -7.92
N GLU A 282 22.14 3.67 -7.75
CA GLU A 282 22.53 2.35 -8.23
C GLU A 282 21.86 1.29 -7.35
N ALA A 283 21.15 0.36 -7.98
CA ALA A 283 20.36 -0.64 -7.28
C ALA A 283 20.82 -2.03 -7.70
N ASP A 284 21.33 -2.78 -6.73
CA ASP A 284 21.95 -4.11 -6.91
C ASP A 284 20.91 -5.18 -7.31
N PRO A 285 20.89 -5.63 -8.59
CA PRO A 285 19.90 -6.60 -9.07
C PRO A 285 20.10 -7.98 -8.47
N GLY A 286 21.33 -8.36 -8.08
CA GLY A 286 21.62 -9.66 -7.48
C GLY A 286 21.08 -9.73 -6.05
N ARG A 287 21.32 -8.69 -5.26
CA ARG A 287 20.76 -8.55 -3.91
C ARG A 287 19.23 -8.50 -3.93
N GLU A 288 18.65 -7.73 -4.85
CA GLU A 288 17.20 -7.66 -5.02
C GLU A 288 16.64 -9.02 -5.47
N ALA A 289 17.31 -9.73 -6.37
CA ALA A 289 16.85 -11.03 -6.84
C ALA A 289 16.70 -12.05 -5.71
N LEU A 290 17.74 -12.16 -4.87
CA LEU A 290 17.72 -13.03 -3.69
C LEU A 290 16.65 -12.61 -2.67
N ALA A 291 16.46 -11.31 -2.46
CA ALA A 291 15.47 -10.80 -1.51
C ALA A 291 14.01 -11.00 -1.96
N VAL A 292 13.73 -10.84 -3.26
CA VAL A 292 12.37 -10.86 -3.83
C VAL A 292 11.99 -12.26 -4.31
N TYR A 293 12.88 -12.96 -5.02
CA TYR A 293 12.61 -14.26 -5.63
C TYR A 293 13.20 -15.43 -4.84
N GLY A 294 14.06 -15.18 -3.86
CA GLY A 294 14.75 -16.24 -3.11
C GLY A 294 15.83 -16.97 -3.92
N THR A 295 16.16 -16.49 -5.13
CA THR A 295 17.13 -17.06 -6.06
C THR A 295 17.70 -15.98 -6.97
N ASP A 296 18.91 -16.19 -7.47
CA ASP A 296 19.58 -15.37 -8.50
C ASP A 296 19.66 -16.10 -9.86
N ASP A 297 18.96 -17.22 -10.00
CA ASP A 297 18.89 -18.03 -11.22
C ASP A 297 18.15 -17.30 -12.36
N GLU A 298 18.83 -17.10 -13.48
CA GLU A 298 18.30 -16.46 -14.69
C GLU A 298 17.31 -17.34 -15.47
N GLY A 299 17.16 -18.61 -15.07
CA GLY A 299 16.02 -19.45 -15.45
C GLY A 299 14.69 -18.92 -14.91
N HIS A 300 14.70 -18.21 -13.78
CA HIS A 300 13.50 -17.60 -13.22
C HIS A 300 13.11 -16.34 -14.03
N PRO A 301 11.88 -16.25 -14.56
CA PRO A 301 11.49 -15.16 -15.47
C PRO A 301 11.61 -13.78 -14.80
N GLY A 302 11.19 -13.64 -13.54
CA GLY A 302 11.33 -12.39 -12.79
C GLY A 302 12.78 -11.99 -12.49
N VAL A 303 13.69 -12.95 -12.33
CA VAL A 303 15.10 -12.67 -12.06
C VAL A 303 15.79 -12.21 -13.34
N ARG A 304 15.51 -12.89 -14.46
CA ARG A 304 16.00 -12.46 -15.78
C ARG A 304 15.57 -11.04 -16.09
N LEU A 305 14.29 -10.72 -15.94
CA LEU A 305 13.77 -9.38 -16.17
C LEU A 305 14.45 -8.32 -15.28
N LEU A 306 14.72 -8.65 -14.02
CA LEU A 306 15.41 -7.76 -13.09
C LEU A 306 16.87 -7.52 -13.49
N LYS A 307 17.57 -8.55 -13.97
CA LYS A 307 18.98 -8.45 -14.39
C LYS A 307 19.16 -7.80 -15.77
N ASP A 308 18.18 -7.95 -16.66
CA ASP A 308 18.14 -7.29 -17.96
C ASP A 308 17.77 -5.80 -17.85
N ALA A 309 17.30 -5.36 -16.68
CA ALA A 309 16.92 -3.98 -16.44
C ALA A 309 18.14 -3.08 -16.17
N GLY A 310 17.97 -1.79 -16.41
CA GLY A 310 19.03 -0.80 -16.22
C GLY A 310 19.56 -0.72 -14.78
N ARG A 311 20.84 -0.35 -14.66
CA ARG A 311 21.58 -0.27 -13.39
C ARG A 311 21.00 0.75 -12.41
N TRP A 312 20.49 1.86 -12.91
CA TRP A 312 19.99 2.96 -12.09
C TRP A 312 18.50 2.80 -11.82
N ALA A 313 18.12 2.90 -10.56
CA ALA A 313 16.74 3.11 -10.15
C ALA A 313 16.49 4.60 -9.98
N ILE A 314 15.36 5.07 -10.52
CA ILE A 314 14.91 6.45 -10.39
C ILE A 314 13.71 6.49 -9.46
N GLY A 315 13.81 7.27 -8.38
CA GLY A 315 12.75 7.49 -7.40
C GLY A 315 12.09 8.86 -7.60
N GLY A 316 10.78 8.93 -7.43
CA GLY A 316 10.06 10.17 -7.69
C GLY A 316 8.57 10.03 -7.92
N ALA A 317 7.85 11.15 -7.83
CA ALA A 317 6.42 11.20 -8.03
C ALA A 317 6.06 11.03 -9.51
N VAL A 318 4.96 10.34 -9.79
CA VAL A 318 4.51 10.07 -11.16
C VAL A 318 3.08 10.52 -11.39
N ILE A 319 2.81 11.04 -12.59
CA ILE A 319 1.48 11.34 -13.10
C ILE A 319 1.20 10.39 -14.26
N ALA A 320 0.19 9.54 -14.13
CA ALA A 320 -0.20 8.62 -15.20
C ALA A 320 -1.04 9.35 -16.26
N LEU A 321 -0.61 9.29 -17.53
CA LEU A 321 -1.30 9.90 -18.67
C LEU A 321 -1.95 8.86 -19.60
N ALA A 322 -1.74 7.58 -19.32
CA ALA A 322 -2.32 6.46 -20.05
C ALA A 322 -2.61 5.28 -19.11
N ARG A 323 -3.48 4.38 -19.58
CA ARG A 323 -3.82 3.11 -18.95
C ARG A 323 -3.34 1.94 -19.85
N PRO A 324 -2.87 0.81 -19.28
CA PRO A 324 -2.71 -0.43 -20.01
C PRO A 324 -4.02 -0.85 -20.69
N THR A 325 -3.95 -1.32 -21.94
CA THR A 325 -5.16 -1.81 -22.63
C THR A 325 -5.41 -3.26 -22.24
N SER A 326 -6.54 -3.53 -21.58
CA SER A 326 -6.96 -4.91 -21.29
C SER A 326 -7.65 -5.59 -22.47
N GLY A 327 -8.21 -4.80 -23.39
CA GLY A 327 -9.18 -5.27 -24.39
C GLY A 327 -10.63 -5.33 -23.86
N PHE A 328 -10.84 -5.03 -22.57
CA PHE A 328 -12.10 -5.18 -21.85
C PHE A 328 -12.39 -3.93 -20.99
N PRO A 329 -12.58 -2.74 -21.60
CA PRO A 329 -12.64 -1.47 -20.89
C PRO A 329 -13.75 -1.40 -19.82
N ASP A 330 -14.87 -2.09 -20.03
CA ASP A 330 -15.99 -2.15 -19.09
C ASP A 330 -15.60 -2.84 -17.76
N TYR A 331 -14.53 -3.63 -17.76
CA TYR A 331 -14.02 -4.34 -16.58
C TYR A 331 -12.82 -3.64 -15.93
N ASP A 332 -12.28 -2.59 -16.54
CA ASP A 332 -11.10 -1.85 -16.07
C ASP A 332 -11.47 -0.84 -14.97
N LEU A 333 -11.99 -1.33 -13.85
CA LEU A 333 -12.33 -0.50 -12.71
C LEU A 333 -11.07 -0.13 -11.92
N THR A 334 -10.95 1.13 -11.51
CA THR A 334 -9.90 1.58 -10.58
C THR A 334 -10.23 1.18 -9.13
N PRO A 335 -9.27 1.28 -8.20
CA PRO A 335 -9.55 1.10 -6.77
C PRO A 335 -10.70 1.96 -6.26
N ALA A 336 -10.79 3.22 -6.70
CA ALA A 336 -11.88 4.12 -6.31
C ALA A 336 -13.24 3.62 -6.83
N GLN A 337 -13.29 3.22 -8.10
CA GLN A 337 -14.51 2.70 -8.72
C GLN A 337 -14.98 1.38 -8.09
N VAL A 338 -14.08 0.45 -7.78
CA VAL A 338 -14.45 -0.80 -7.10
C VAL A 338 -14.97 -0.54 -5.69
N ARG A 339 -14.37 0.41 -4.96
CA ARG A 339 -14.87 0.83 -3.64
C ARG A 339 -16.24 1.48 -3.72
N GLU A 340 -16.50 2.26 -4.76
CA GLU A 340 -17.81 2.86 -5.01
C GLU A 340 -18.86 1.77 -5.27
N VAL A 341 -18.57 0.79 -6.13
CA VAL A 341 -19.47 -0.37 -6.35
C VAL A 341 -19.72 -1.13 -5.04
N LYS A 342 -18.67 -1.36 -4.24
CA LYS A 342 -18.79 -1.99 -2.92
C LYS A 342 -19.74 -1.19 -2.00
N ALA A 343 -19.61 0.13 -1.96
CA ALA A 343 -20.45 1.01 -1.15
C ALA A 343 -21.91 1.02 -1.64
N GLN A 344 -22.13 1.15 -2.94
CA GLN A 344 -23.47 1.14 -3.57
C GLN A 344 -24.21 -0.18 -3.31
N ARG A 345 -23.50 -1.30 -3.29
CA ARG A 345 -24.06 -2.62 -2.96
C ARG A 345 -24.21 -2.87 -1.46
N GLY A 346 -23.80 -1.94 -0.60
CA GLY A 346 -23.87 -2.08 0.85
C GLY A 346 -22.95 -3.16 1.42
N TRP A 347 -21.94 -3.60 0.66
CA TRP A 347 -20.99 -4.61 1.12
C TRP A 347 -20.07 -4.02 2.18
N ARG A 348 -20.08 -4.59 3.40
CA ARG A 348 -19.12 -4.22 4.46
C ARG A 348 -17.81 -4.96 4.26
N THR A 349 -17.92 -6.24 3.92
CA THR A 349 -16.81 -7.16 3.69
C THR A 349 -16.76 -7.60 2.23
N MET A 350 -15.56 -7.77 1.70
CA MET A 350 -15.36 -8.23 0.33
C MET A 350 -14.08 -9.06 0.24
N VAL A 351 -14.13 -10.22 -0.39
CA VAL A 351 -12.96 -11.07 -0.62
C VAL A 351 -12.41 -10.87 -2.02
N GLY A 352 -11.09 -10.71 -2.15
CA GLY A 352 -10.42 -10.66 -3.44
C GLY A 352 -9.92 -12.04 -3.86
N PHE A 353 -10.08 -12.37 -5.15
CA PHE A 353 -9.50 -13.57 -5.76
C PHE A 353 -8.64 -13.20 -6.98
N GLN A 354 -7.33 -13.43 -6.85
CA GLN A 354 -6.35 -13.29 -7.94
C GLN A 354 -6.41 -14.52 -8.85
N THR A 355 -6.47 -14.32 -10.16
CA THR A 355 -6.24 -15.41 -11.11
C THR A 355 -5.58 -14.94 -12.39
N ARG A 356 -4.89 -15.86 -13.07
CA ARG A 356 -4.53 -15.73 -14.49
C ARG A 356 -4.98 -16.93 -15.31
N ASN A 357 -5.69 -17.87 -14.68
CA ASN A 357 -6.19 -19.08 -15.33
C ASN A 357 -7.72 -19.04 -15.31
N PRO A 358 -8.40 -19.78 -16.22
CA PRO A 358 -9.81 -20.06 -16.06
C PRO A 358 -10.11 -20.60 -14.65
N VAL A 359 -11.25 -20.21 -14.08
CA VAL A 359 -11.68 -20.67 -12.76
C VAL A 359 -12.28 -22.06 -12.91
N HIS A 360 -11.55 -23.08 -12.44
CA HIS A 360 -12.02 -24.46 -12.37
C HIS A 360 -12.67 -24.76 -11.01
N ARG A 361 -13.25 -25.94 -10.81
CA ARG A 361 -14.04 -26.34 -9.63
C ARG A 361 -13.32 -26.14 -8.30
N ALA A 362 -12.00 -26.37 -8.26
CA ALA A 362 -11.20 -26.06 -7.07
C ALA A 362 -11.17 -24.55 -6.75
N HIS A 363 -10.93 -23.67 -7.72
CA HIS A 363 -11.01 -22.22 -7.50
C HIS A 363 -12.44 -21.77 -7.15
N GLU A 364 -13.45 -22.32 -7.81
CA GLU A 364 -14.87 -22.06 -7.48
C GLU A 364 -15.18 -22.42 -6.02
N TYR A 365 -14.70 -23.57 -5.54
CA TYR A 365 -14.87 -24.00 -4.14
C TYR A 365 -14.23 -23.01 -3.15
N LEU A 366 -13.00 -22.56 -3.40
CA LEU A 366 -12.32 -21.56 -2.56
C LEU A 366 -13.13 -20.27 -2.47
N GLN A 367 -13.60 -19.78 -3.62
CA GLN A 367 -14.40 -18.56 -3.71
C GLN A 367 -15.73 -18.71 -2.97
N LYS A 368 -16.43 -19.84 -3.13
CA LYS A 368 -17.72 -20.09 -2.47
C LYS A 368 -17.57 -20.22 -0.96
N VAL A 369 -16.57 -20.96 -0.47
CA VAL A 369 -16.30 -21.07 0.97
C VAL A 369 -16.02 -19.70 1.59
N ALA A 370 -15.26 -18.85 0.91
CA ALA A 370 -15.03 -17.48 1.39
C ALA A 370 -16.31 -16.63 1.36
N LEU A 371 -17.12 -16.75 0.30
CA LEU A 371 -18.36 -15.97 0.12
C LEU A 371 -19.44 -16.28 1.17
N GLU A 372 -19.40 -17.45 1.81
CA GLU A 372 -20.27 -17.78 2.95
C GLU A 372 -20.06 -16.84 4.16
N SER A 373 -18.86 -16.28 4.32
CA SER A 373 -18.53 -15.41 5.48
C SER A 373 -18.37 -13.94 5.13
N VAL A 374 -18.53 -13.54 3.86
CA VAL A 374 -18.35 -12.14 3.40
C VAL A 374 -19.45 -11.69 2.44
N ASP A 375 -19.66 -10.38 2.33
CA ASP A 375 -20.78 -9.82 1.55
C ASP A 375 -20.56 -9.89 0.03
N GLY A 376 -19.31 -9.88 -0.43
CA GLY A 376 -19.04 -9.90 -1.87
C GLY A 376 -17.69 -10.51 -2.25
N LEU A 377 -17.58 -10.92 -3.51
CA LEU A 377 -16.37 -11.44 -4.15
C LEU A 377 -15.93 -10.50 -5.28
N LEU A 378 -14.68 -10.04 -5.23
CA LEU A 378 -13.99 -9.43 -6.35
C LEU A 378 -13.16 -10.51 -7.06
N LEU A 379 -13.65 -10.99 -8.21
CA LEU A 379 -12.87 -11.82 -9.13
C LEU A 379 -11.98 -10.88 -9.96
N HIS A 380 -10.65 -10.96 -9.76
CA HIS A 380 -9.71 -9.94 -10.22
C HIS A 380 -8.60 -10.54 -11.10
N PRO A 381 -8.92 -11.00 -12.33
CA PRO A 381 -7.96 -11.61 -13.24
C PRO A 381 -6.89 -10.65 -13.77
N LEU A 382 -5.66 -11.15 -13.92
CA LEU A 382 -4.60 -10.50 -14.71
C LEU A 382 -4.87 -10.69 -16.21
N VAL A 383 -5.01 -9.59 -16.92
CA VAL A 383 -5.25 -9.54 -18.38
C VAL A 383 -4.12 -8.85 -19.16
N GLY A 384 -3.07 -8.37 -18.48
CA GLY A 384 -1.85 -7.86 -19.11
C GLY A 384 -0.96 -8.95 -19.71
N GLU A 385 0.28 -8.60 -20.08
CA GLU A 385 1.25 -9.56 -20.63
C GLU A 385 1.40 -10.79 -19.73
N THR A 386 1.00 -11.95 -20.26
CA THR A 386 1.16 -13.26 -19.64
C THR A 386 2.20 -14.09 -20.40
N LYS A 387 2.60 -15.24 -19.86
CA LYS A 387 3.49 -16.15 -20.57
C LYS A 387 2.82 -16.67 -21.84
N SER A 388 3.63 -17.02 -22.84
CA SER A 388 3.16 -17.47 -24.15
C SER A 388 2.33 -18.76 -24.12
N ASP A 389 2.39 -19.53 -23.03
CA ASP A 389 1.62 -20.76 -22.84
C ASP A 389 0.32 -20.57 -22.03
N ASP A 390 0.00 -19.34 -21.61
CA ASP A 390 -1.26 -19.02 -20.94
C ASP A 390 -2.42 -18.89 -21.96
N ILE A 391 -3.61 -19.33 -21.56
CA ILE A 391 -4.85 -19.21 -22.36
C ILE A 391 -5.12 -17.72 -22.68
N PRO A 392 -5.49 -17.36 -23.92
CA PRO A 392 -5.71 -15.97 -24.31
C PRO A 392 -6.69 -15.23 -23.39
N ALA A 393 -6.44 -13.93 -23.16
CA ALA A 393 -7.25 -13.11 -22.26
C ALA A 393 -8.75 -13.12 -22.63
N ALA A 394 -9.09 -13.06 -23.92
CA ALA A 394 -10.47 -13.12 -24.40
C ALA A 394 -11.18 -14.43 -24.03
N VAL A 395 -10.49 -15.56 -24.14
CA VAL A 395 -11.03 -16.86 -23.75
C VAL A 395 -11.25 -16.92 -22.24
N ARG A 396 -10.25 -16.47 -21.46
CA ARG A 396 -10.37 -16.40 -19.99
C ARG A 396 -11.54 -15.53 -19.53
N MET A 397 -11.73 -14.36 -20.14
CA MET A 397 -12.84 -13.46 -19.81
C MET A 397 -14.19 -14.11 -20.08
N ARG A 398 -14.38 -14.74 -21.25
CA ARG A 398 -15.61 -15.53 -21.55
C ARG A 398 -15.84 -16.63 -20.51
N CYS A 399 -14.79 -17.35 -20.10
CA CYS A 399 -14.91 -18.36 -19.05
C CYS A 399 -15.38 -17.77 -17.70
N TYR A 400 -14.91 -16.58 -17.32
CA TYR A 400 -15.33 -15.92 -16.09
C TYR A 400 -16.79 -15.45 -16.17
N GLU A 401 -17.19 -14.85 -17.29
CA GLU A 401 -18.57 -14.42 -17.53
C GLU A 401 -19.56 -15.59 -17.42
N GLU A 402 -19.28 -16.70 -18.15
CA GLU A 402 -20.11 -17.91 -18.10
C GLU A 402 -20.21 -18.49 -16.69
N LEU A 403 -19.07 -18.56 -15.98
CA LEU A 403 -19.06 -19.08 -14.62
C LEU A 403 -19.88 -18.20 -13.67
N LEU A 404 -19.68 -16.89 -13.69
CA LEU A 404 -20.36 -15.98 -12.78
C LEU A 404 -21.86 -15.92 -13.07
N ALA A 405 -22.27 -15.91 -14.34
CA ALA A 405 -23.67 -15.88 -14.74
C ALA A 405 -24.43 -17.16 -14.34
N GLY A 406 -23.80 -18.33 -14.50
CA GLY A 406 -24.45 -19.62 -14.24
C GLY A 406 -24.40 -20.09 -12.79
N TYR A 407 -23.39 -19.65 -12.01
CA TYR A 407 -23.03 -20.34 -10.76
C TYR A 407 -22.85 -19.44 -9.53
N TYR A 408 -23.08 -18.13 -9.65
CA TYR A 408 -22.96 -17.16 -8.55
C TYR A 408 -24.17 -16.22 -8.48
N PRO A 409 -24.55 -15.74 -7.28
CA PRO A 409 -25.51 -14.64 -7.17
C PRO A 409 -24.90 -13.35 -7.73
N ALA A 410 -25.56 -12.74 -8.72
CA ALA A 410 -25.02 -11.57 -9.43
C ALA A 410 -24.78 -10.35 -8.52
N ASP A 411 -25.58 -10.20 -7.47
CA ASP A 411 -25.47 -9.14 -6.45
C ASP A 411 -24.34 -9.38 -5.44
N ARG A 412 -23.65 -10.54 -5.50
CA ARG A 412 -22.57 -10.96 -4.60
C ARG A 412 -21.20 -11.03 -5.29
N VAL A 413 -21.12 -10.80 -6.59
CA VAL A 413 -19.86 -10.91 -7.36
C VAL A 413 -19.58 -9.67 -8.21
N LEU A 414 -18.31 -9.32 -8.32
CA LEU A 414 -17.79 -8.27 -9.19
C LEU A 414 -16.61 -8.82 -9.98
N LEU A 415 -16.70 -8.79 -11.31
CA LEU A 415 -15.58 -9.06 -12.21
C LEU A 415 -14.92 -7.73 -12.55
N SER A 416 -13.60 -7.65 -12.39
CA SER A 416 -12.81 -6.51 -12.84
C SER A 416 -11.43 -7.00 -13.25
N THR A 417 -10.77 -6.32 -14.18
CA THR A 417 -9.41 -6.65 -14.60
C THR A 417 -8.38 -6.09 -13.62
N ASN A 418 -7.28 -6.82 -13.43
CA ASN A 418 -6.13 -6.36 -12.68
C ASN A 418 -5.07 -5.84 -13.67
N PRO A 419 -4.71 -4.54 -13.65
CA PRO A 419 -3.74 -3.95 -14.57
C PRO A 419 -2.29 -4.33 -14.25
N ALA A 420 -2.03 -5.03 -13.14
CA ALA A 420 -0.70 -5.49 -12.78
C ALA A 420 -0.13 -6.48 -13.82
N TRP A 421 1.18 -6.71 -13.72
CA TRP A 421 1.89 -7.73 -14.48
C TRP A 421 2.52 -8.76 -13.51
N MET A 422 2.67 -9.99 -13.98
CA MET A 422 3.09 -11.12 -13.14
C MET A 422 4.62 -11.15 -12.98
N ARG A 423 5.11 -11.06 -11.74
CA ARG A 423 6.55 -11.14 -11.40
C ARG A 423 7.02 -12.56 -11.13
N TYR A 424 6.09 -13.45 -10.79
CA TYR A 424 6.33 -14.81 -10.35
C TYR A 424 7.17 -14.90 -9.06
N ALA A 425 7.04 -13.91 -8.17
CA ALA A 425 7.83 -13.83 -6.93
C ALA A 425 7.22 -14.59 -5.75
N GLY A 426 6.35 -15.57 -6.03
CA GLY A 426 5.80 -16.52 -5.07
C GLY A 426 5.32 -15.84 -3.78
N PRO A 427 5.92 -16.15 -2.61
CA PRO A 427 5.53 -15.56 -1.33
C PRO A 427 5.53 -14.03 -1.31
N LYS A 428 6.57 -13.37 -1.86
CA LYS A 428 6.66 -11.90 -1.86
C LYS A 428 5.54 -11.29 -2.71
N GLU A 429 5.19 -11.93 -3.82
CA GLU A 429 4.09 -11.48 -4.68
C GLU A 429 2.71 -11.80 -4.09
N ALA A 430 2.57 -12.82 -3.23
CA ALA A 430 1.33 -13.06 -2.50
C ALA A 430 0.99 -11.89 -1.56
N VAL A 431 1.98 -11.34 -0.85
CA VAL A 431 1.80 -10.14 -0.01
C VAL A 431 1.50 -8.91 -0.88
N PHE A 432 2.22 -8.72 -1.98
CA PHE A 432 1.96 -7.65 -2.95
C PHE A 432 0.51 -7.71 -3.47
N HIS A 433 0.06 -8.90 -3.87
CA HIS A 433 -1.31 -9.14 -4.31
C HIS A 433 -2.35 -8.83 -3.23
N ALA A 434 -2.07 -9.12 -1.95
CA ALA A 434 -2.96 -8.76 -0.85
C ALA A 434 -3.03 -7.23 -0.66
N ILE A 435 -1.90 -6.52 -0.74
CA ILE A 435 -1.82 -5.06 -0.67
C ILE A 435 -2.66 -4.41 -1.77
N VAL A 436 -2.51 -4.89 -3.02
CA VAL A 436 -3.33 -4.41 -4.14
C VAL A 436 -4.82 -4.60 -3.82
N ARG A 437 -5.24 -5.77 -3.33
CA ARG A 437 -6.67 -6.06 -3.04
C ARG A 437 -7.23 -5.23 -1.92
N ARG A 438 -6.43 -5.01 -0.88
CA ARG A 438 -6.77 -4.05 0.17
C ARG A 438 -7.05 -2.68 -0.43
N ASN A 439 -6.21 -2.21 -1.35
CA ASN A 439 -6.38 -0.90 -1.98
C ASN A 439 -7.64 -0.85 -2.85
N TYR A 440 -8.04 -1.96 -3.49
CA TYR A 440 -9.35 -2.10 -4.16
C TYR A 440 -10.55 -2.25 -3.19
N GLY A 441 -10.33 -2.28 -1.87
CA GLY A 441 -11.39 -2.29 -0.87
C GLY A 441 -11.78 -3.68 -0.35
N CYS A 442 -11.04 -4.73 -0.73
CA CYS A 442 -11.20 -6.06 -0.15
C CYS A 442 -10.80 -6.03 1.34
N THR A 443 -11.61 -6.69 2.16
CA THR A 443 -11.32 -6.93 3.58
C THR A 443 -10.67 -8.30 3.79
N HIS A 444 -10.83 -9.22 2.83
CA HIS A 444 -10.23 -10.54 2.85
C HIS A 444 -9.52 -10.82 1.52
N PHE A 445 -8.49 -11.67 1.54
CA PHE A 445 -7.81 -12.14 0.34
C PHE A 445 -7.58 -13.65 0.39
N ILE A 446 -7.98 -14.34 -0.68
CA ILE A 446 -7.78 -15.78 -0.82
C ILE A 446 -6.34 -16.04 -1.27
N VAL A 447 -5.64 -16.87 -0.51
CA VAL A 447 -4.31 -17.40 -0.87
C VAL A 447 -4.41 -18.91 -0.87
N GLY A 448 -4.14 -19.51 -2.03
CA GLY A 448 -4.05 -20.96 -2.18
C GLY A 448 -2.62 -21.46 -2.10
N ARG A 449 -2.44 -22.76 -2.37
CA ARG A 449 -1.12 -23.35 -2.57
C ARG A 449 -0.36 -22.70 -3.71
N ASP A 450 0.97 -22.63 -3.59
CA ASP A 450 1.89 -22.15 -4.63
C ASP A 450 1.47 -20.81 -5.27
N HIS A 451 0.89 -19.92 -4.44
CA HIS A 451 0.37 -18.65 -4.92
C HIS A 451 1.49 -17.81 -5.52
N ALA A 452 1.27 -17.35 -6.76
CA ALA A 452 2.23 -16.60 -7.55
C ALA A 452 3.56 -17.32 -7.84
N GLY A 453 3.60 -18.65 -7.68
CA GLY A 453 4.79 -19.45 -7.97
C GLY A 453 5.05 -19.66 -9.46
N VAL A 454 6.26 -20.16 -9.73
CA VAL A 454 6.68 -20.65 -11.05
C VAL A 454 7.59 -21.85 -10.86
N GLY A 455 7.43 -22.88 -11.72
CA GLY A 455 8.27 -24.07 -11.69
C GLY A 455 8.28 -24.71 -10.31
N ASN A 456 9.48 -24.96 -9.78
CA ASN A 456 9.70 -25.52 -8.44
C ASN A 456 10.53 -24.58 -7.55
N TYR A 457 10.50 -23.27 -7.81
CA TYR A 457 11.33 -22.30 -7.08
C TYR A 457 10.86 -22.06 -5.63
N TYR A 458 9.60 -22.35 -5.33
CA TYR A 458 9.01 -22.08 -4.02
C TYR A 458 8.43 -23.35 -3.40
N ASP A 459 8.53 -23.46 -2.07
CA ASP A 459 7.76 -24.45 -1.33
C ASP A 459 6.26 -24.18 -1.48
N THR A 460 5.48 -25.26 -1.57
CA THR A 460 4.04 -25.25 -1.85
C THR A 460 3.23 -24.34 -0.91
N TYR A 461 3.68 -24.15 0.33
CA TYR A 461 3.00 -23.31 1.34
C TYR A 461 3.84 -22.12 1.81
N ALA A 462 4.93 -21.78 1.11
CA ALA A 462 5.73 -20.60 1.43
C ALA A 462 4.89 -19.31 1.37
N ALA A 463 3.96 -19.22 0.40
CA ALA A 463 3.02 -18.10 0.29
C ALA A 463 2.01 -18.01 1.44
N HIS A 464 1.81 -19.07 2.24
CA HIS A 464 1.04 -18.99 3.48
C HIS A 464 1.89 -18.47 4.62
N ARG A 465 3.10 -19.04 4.79
CA ARG A 465 3.98 -18.75 5.93
C ARG A 465 4.51 -17.32 5.93
N ILE A 466 4.72 -16.71 4.76
CA ILE A 466 5.17 -15.31 4.70
C ILE A 466 4.23 -14.34 5.41
N PHE A 467 2.92 -14.65 5.44
CA PHE A 467 1.96 -13.80 6.15
C PHE A 467 2.09 -13.90 7.68
N ASP A 468 2.86 -14.85 8.24
CA ASP A 468 3.17 -14.91 9.66
C ASP A 468 4.18 -13.82 10.08
N GLU A 469 4.86 -13.18 9.12
CA GLU A 469 5.78 -12.04 9.34
C GLU A 469 5.05 -10.69 9.51
N TYR A 470 3.72 -10.67 9.29
CA TYR A 470 2.90 -9.47 9.31
C TYR A 470 1.63 -9.69 10.13
N THR A 471 1.28 -8.73 10.97
CA THR A 471 -0.02 -8.76 11.65
C THR A 471 -1.15 -8.35 10.69
N PRO A 472 -2.39 -8.85 10.87
CA PRO A 472 -3.55 -8.41 10.08
C PRO A 472 -3.75 -6.88 10.11
N SER A 473 -3.41 -6.23 11.21
CA SER A 473 -3.45 -4.76 11.34
C SER A 473 -2.41 -4.03 10.49
N GLU A 474 -1.22 -4.60 10.31
CA GLU A 474 -0.20 -4.00 9.44
C GLU A 474 -0.55 -4.15 7.97
N LEU A 475 -1.09 -5.33 7.59
CA LEU A 475 -1.53 -5.56 6.22
C LEU A 475 -2.78 -4.74 5.90
N GLY A 476 -3.71 -4.61 6.85
CA GLY A 476 -5.01 -3.97 6.64
C GLY A 476 -5.99 -4.85 5.85
N ILE A 477 -5.71 -6.15 5.72
CA ILE A 477 -6.53 -7.14 5.05
C ILE A 477 -6.33 -8.50 5.72
N GLU A 478 -7.41 -9.29 5.85
CA GLU A 478 -7.37 -10.64 6.40
C GLU A 478 -7.05 -11.67 5.31
N ILE A 479 -6.19 -12.64 5.62
CA ILE A 479 -5.74 -13.65 4.66
C ILE A 479 -6.44 -14.97 4.91
N LEU A 480 -7.19 -15.43 3.91
CA LEU A 480 -7.86 -16.73 3.91
C LEU A 480 -6.95 -17.75 3.24
N ARG A 481 -6.29 -18.59 4.05
CA ARG A 481 -5.35 -19.62 3.59
C ARG A 481 -6.09 -20.92 3.26
N PHE A 482 -6.07 -21.31 2.01
CA PHE A 482 -6.71 -22.54 1.54
C PHE A 482 -5.69 -23.61 1.19
N GLU A 483 -5.87 -24.81 1.77
CA GLU A 483 -5.05 -25.97 1.45
C GLU A 483 -5.41 -26.56 0.07
N HIS A 484 -4.64 -27.55 -0.36
CA HIS A 484 -4.90 -28.25 -1.61
C HIS A 484 -6.34 -28.80 -1.65
N THR A 485 -7.07 -28.43 -2.70
CA THR A 485 -8.45 -28.88 -2.96
C THR A 485 -8.52 -29.86 -4.12
N PHE A 486 -9.45 -30.79 -4.01
CA PHE A 486 -9.65 -31.90 -4.95
C PHE A 486 -11.11 -32.32 -4.95
N TYR A 487 -11.57 -32.96 -6.02
CA TYR A 487 -12.88 -33.61 -6.02
C TYR A 487 -12.74 -34.98 -5.36
N CYS A 488 -13.53 -35.28 -4.33
CA CYS A 488 -13.55 -36.60 -3.70
C CYS A 488 -14.79 -37.37 -4.11
N SER A 489 -14.61 -38.55 -4.72
CA SER A 489 -15.74 -39.38 -5.19
C SER A 489 -16.61 -39.92 -4.05
N ALA A 490 -16.05 -40.16 -2.86
CA ALA A 490 -16.84 -40.55 -1.69
C ALA A 490 -17.60 -39.39 -1.06
N CYS A 491 -17.04 -38.18 -1.06
CA CYS A 491 -17.75 -36.98 -0.61
C CYS A 491 -18.78 -36.48 -1.63
N GLY A 492 -18.66 -36.90 -2.90
CA GLY A 492 -19.51 -36.44 -4.00
C GLY A 492 -19.26 -34.99 -4.42
N GLY A 493 -18.12 -34.39 -4.05
CA GLY A 493 -17.89 -32.96 -4.24
C GLY A 493 -16.45 -32.50 -4.01
N MET A 494 -16.24 -31.20 -4.17
CA MET A 494 -14.98 -30.54 -3.85
C MET A 494 -14.74 -30.56 -2.34
N ALA A 495 -13.53 -30.90 -1.95
CA ALA A 495 -13.08 -30.89 -0.57
C ALA A 495 -11.62 -30.49 -0.46
N SER A 496 -11.10 -30.44 0.76
CA SER A 496 -9.70 -30.22 1.08
C SER A 496 -9.20 -31.29 2.05
N THR A 497 -7.89 -31.31 2.30
CA THR A 497 -7.29 -32.11 3.38
C THR A 497 -7.84 -31.80 4.77
N ARG A 498 -8.51 -30.65 4.97
CA ARG A 498 -9.18 -30.31 6.24
C ARG A 498 -10.58 -30.87 6.38
N THR A 499 -11.25 -31.15 5.26
CA THR A 499 -12.69 -31.47 5.25
C THR A 499 -12.98 -32.87 4.71
N CYS A 500 -12.00 -33.54 4.12
CA CYS A 500 -12.13 -34.91 3.61
C CYS A 500 -11.15 -35.85 4.33
N PRO A 501 -11.63 -36.91 5.02
CA PRO A 501 -10.78 -37.90 5.66
C PRO A 501 -10.40 -39.06 4.72
N HIS A 502 -10.92 -39.09 3.49
CA HIS A 502 -10.73 -40.20 2.56
C HIS A 502 -9.31 -40.25 1.98
N PRO A 503 -8.87 -41.42 1.52
CA PRO A 503 -7.52 -41.60 1.00
C PRO A 503 -7.41 -41.07 -0.45
N LYS A 504 -6.17 -40.84 -0.91
CA LYS A 504 -5.86 -40.10 -2.15
C LYS A 504 -6.40 -40.76 -3.42
N GLU A 505 -6.65 -42.06 -3.40
CA GLU A 505 -7.17 -42.84 -4.53
C GLU A 505 -8.60 -42.42 -4.90
N LEU A 506 -9.33 -41.82 -3.95
CA LEU A 506 -10.67 -41.27 -4.17
C LEU A 506 -10.63 -39.79 -4.56
N HIS A 507 -9.44 -39.17 -4.61
CA HIS A 507 -9.25 -37.76 -4.93
C HIS A 507 -8.90 -37.58 -6.39
N ARG A 508 -9.69 -36.77 -7.10
CA ARG A 508 -9.47 -36.42 -8.50
C ARG A 508 -8.92 -34.99 -8.59
N THR A 509 -7.81 -34.86 -9.29
CA THR A 509 -7.19 -33.58 -9.66
C THR A 509 -6.77 -33.65 -11.12
N LEU A 510 -6.70 -32.48 -11.77
CA LEU A 510 -6.24 -32.38 -13.16
C LEU A 510 -5.13 -31.33 -13.21
N SER A 511 -3.97 -31.71 -13.76
CA SER A 511 -2.86 -30.77 -13.97
C SER A 511 -3.11 -29.92 -15.21
N GLY A 512 -2.51 -28.72 -15.29
CA GLY A 512 -2.63 -27.87 -16.49
C GLY A 512 -2.11 -28.55 -17.77
N THR A 513 -1.10 -29.42 -17.65
CA THR A 513 -0.61 -30.23 -18.78
C THR A 513 -1.64 -31.28 -19.23
N ALA A 514 -2.34 -31.91 -18.30
CA ALA A 514 -3.41 -32.85 -18.64
C ALA A 514 -4.62 -32.14 -19.26
N VAL A 515 -4.97 -30.94 -18.78
CA VAL A 515 -6.02 -30.10 -19.37
C VAL A 515 -5.67 -29.75 -20.82
N ARG A 516 -4.46 -29.24 -21.07
CA ARG A 516 -4.02 -28.88 -22.43
C ARG A 516 -4.08 -30.08 -23.38
N LYS A 517 -3.55 -31.23 -22.95
CA LYS A 517 -3.63 -32.46 -23.73
C LYS A 517 -5.08 -32.83 -24.12
N LEU A 518 -6.02 -32.76 -23.18
CA LEU A 518 -7.43 -33.05 -23.46
C LEU A 518 -8.03 -32.03 -24.45
N LEU A 519 -7.70 -30.75 -24.30
CA LEU A 519 -8.16 -29.70 -25.21
C LEU A 519 -7.58 -29.90 -26.63
N ASP A 520 -6.30 -30.23 -26.75
CA ASP A 520 -5.61 -30.51 -28.02
C ASP A 520 -6.20 -31.74 -28.74
N GLU A 521 -6.61 -32.76 -27.96
CA GLU A 521 -7.29 -33.96 -28.45
C GLU A 521 -8.78 -33.73 -28.75
N GLY A 522 -9.31 -32.53 -28.46
CA GLY A 522 -10.73 -32.20 -28.59
C GLY A 522 -11.64 -33.01 -27.64
N ALA A 523 -11.08 -33.56 -26.58
CA ALA A 523 -11.76 -34.41 -25.60
C ALA A 523 -12.45 -33.59 -24.50
N ASP A 524 -13.57 -34.10 -23.98
CA ASP A 524 -14.33 -33.42 -22.94
C ASP A 524 -13.52 -33.28 -21.64
N LEU A 525 -13.60 -32.09 -21.03
CA LEU A 525 -13.06 -31.86 -19.69
C LEU A 525 -14.01 -32.43 -18.62
N PRO A 526 -13.51 -33.20 -17.62
CA PRO A 526 -14.36 -33.79 -16.59
C PRO A 526 -15.16 -32.74 -15.80
N VAL A 527 -16.41 -33.04 -15.49
CA VAL A 527 -17.32 -32.16 -14.71
C VAL A 527 -16.85 -31.96 -13.27
N GLU A 528 -16.05 -32.89 -12.76
CA GLU A 528 -15.36 -32.80 -11.47
C GLU A 528 -14.27 -31.74 -11.49
N PHE A 529 -13.72 -31.41 -12.67
CA PHE A 529 -12.67 -30.42 -12.83
C PHE A 529 -13.21 -29.04 -13.21
N THR A 530 -14.10 -28.93 -14.20
CA THR A 530 -14.64 -27.64 -14.65
C THR A 530 -16.13 -27.71 -14.97
N ARG A 531 -16.81 -26.57 -15.01
CA ARG A 531 -18.24 -26.51 -15.37
C ARG A 531 -18.40 -26.79 -16.88
N PRO A 532 -19.44 -27.52 -17.32
CA PRO A 532 -19.63 -27.85 -18.74
C PRO A 532 -19.64 -26.63 -19.68
N GLU A 533 -20.23 -25.53 -19.26
CA GLU A 533 -20.30 -24.28 -20.01
C GLU A 533 -18.91 -23.66 -20.18
N VAL A 534 -18.11 -23.65 -19.10
CA VAL A 534 -16.72 -23.20 -19.13
C VAL A 534 -15.86 -24.14 -19.98
N ALA A 535 -16.07 -25.46 -19.89
CA ALA A 535 -15.36 -26.44 -20.72
C ALA A 535 -15.58 -26.20 -22.22
N ARG A 536 -16.83 -25.91 -22.61
CA ARG A 536 -17.19 -25.62 -24.00
C ARG A 536 -16.49 -24.36 -24.52
N VAL A 537 -16.44 -23.28 -23.74
CA VAL A 537 -15.67 -22.08 -24.13
C VAL A 537 -14.19 -22.41 -24.39
N LEU A 538 -13.59 -23.28 -23.57
CA LEU A 538 -12.19 -23.70 -23.74
C LEU A 538 -12.00 -24.59 -24.97
N LEU A 539 -12.91 -25.54 -25.21
CA LEU A 539 -12.87 -26.44 -26.37
C LEU A 539 -13.08 -25.70 -27.69
N ASP A 540 -14.03 -24.75 -27.71
CA ASP A 540 -14.30 -23.94 -28.89
C ASP A 540 -13.08 -23.08 -29.25
N ALA A 541 -12.44 -22.46 -28.25
CA ALA A 541 -11.20 -21.71 -28.44
C ALA A 541 -10.03 -22.58 -28.95
N ALA A 542 -9.84 -23.78 -28.38
CA ALA A 542 -8.80 -24.69 -28.83
C ALA A 542 -9.00 -25.15 -30.30
N ARG A 543 -10.26 -25.33 -30.72
CA ARG A 543 -10.60 -25.65 -32.11
C ARG A 543 -10.36 -24.48 -33.05
N GLU A 544 -10.69 -23.26 -32.63
CA GLU A 544 -10.40 -22.04 -33.39
C GLU A 544 -8.89 -21.89 -33.64
N GLU A 545 -8.06 -22.07 -32.61
CA GLU A 545 -6.59 -22.02 -32.73
C GLU A 545 -6.02 -23.12 -33.64
N ALA A 546 -6.58 -24.33 -33.63
CA ALA A 546 -6.14 -25.42 -34.50
C ALA A 546 -6.50 -25.21 -35.99
N THR A 547 -7.41 -24.27 -36.29
CA THR A 547 -7.89 -23.98 -37.65
C THR A 547 -7.34 -22.66 -38.22
N ALA A 548 -6.71 -21.83 -37.39
CA ALA A 548 -6.01 -20.60 -37.77
C ALA A 548 -4.55 -20.89 -38.16
#